data_AF-A0ABD5P9I3-F1
#
_entry.id   AF-A0ABD5P9I3-F1
#
_cell.length_a   1.000
_cell.length_b   1.000
_cell.length_c   1.000
_cell.angle_alpha   90.00
_cell.angle_beta   90.00
_cell.angle_gamma   90.00
#
_symmetry.space_group_name_H-M   'P 1'
#
loop_
_entity.id
_entity.type
_entity.pdbx_description
1 polymer ?
#
loop_
_entity_poly.entity_id
_entity_poly.type
_entity_poly.pdbx_seq_one_letter_code
_entity_poly.pdbx_strand_id
1 'polypeptide(L)'
;MRNQPPQKTALQVVGVLAGTASVLYFVYTDGVSLSPVTRSLVGLFVAVGLAAASLVTDDAWDTVSLYLLSGVAFLGASIHLLQTYRVDGVGTLVVLLALTVVALGVSRNWGRLTAPSTGAVRVAVAVAVVLSLALVGVDLGTGGVTHSIELTDRVTVSDGYDREVRLGTVTYRNPSPVPKEGEYPRYEACLVGVSLPDRYQGRAETGVSVDFHSHRLVSGGGSVTLNATTYLPREVANTTTTFTVVGTDACPDSAATPTVAVYERPRRY
;
A
#
# COMPACT_ATOMS: atom_id res chain seq x y z
N MET A 1 -4.32 -45.85 14.95
CA MET A 1 -4.94 -44.88 14.03
C MET A 1 -6.36 -45.35 13.76
N ARG A 2 -7.39 -44.70 14.32
CA ARG A 2 -8.79 -45.03 14.00
C ARG A 2 -9.12 -44.41 12.65
N ASN A 3 -9.62 -45.19 11.70
CA ASN A 3 -10.12 -44.69 10.42
C ASN A 3 -11.26 -43.69 10.70
N GLN A 4 -11.02 -42.41 10.44
CA GLN A 4 -12.08 -41.41 10.46
C GLN A 4 -13.07 -41.68 9.31
N PRO A 5 -14.36 -41.36 9.48
CA PRO A 5 -15.31 -41.44 8.39
C PRO A 5 -14.89 -40.48 7.27
N PRO A 6 -14.90 -40.90 5.99
CA PRO A 6 -14.36 -40.15 4.85
C PRO A 6 -14.96 -38.74 4.70
N GLN A 7 -16.17 -38.53 5.22
CA GLN A 7 -16.87 -37.24 5.22
C GLN A 7 -16.19 -36.17 6.09
N LYS A 8 -15.58 -36.54 7.23
CA LYS A 8 -14.86 -35.58 8.10
C LYS A 8 -13.59 -35.07 7.44
N THR A 9 -12.83 -35.97 6.82
CA THR A 9 -11.59 -35.64 6.10
C THR A 9 -11.86 -34.75 4.89
N ALA A 10 -12.93 -35.02 4.13
CA ALA A 10 -13.32 -34.18 3.00
C ALA A 10 -13.68 -32.74 3.44
N LEU A 11 -14.46 -32.60 4.51
CA LEU A 11 -14.83 -31.28 5.04
C LEU A 11 -13.61 -30.49 5.56
N GLN A 12 -12.68 -31.16 6.24
CA GLN A 12 -11.45 -30.54 6.72
C GLN A 12 -10.56 -30.06 5.57
N VAL A 13 -10.37 -30.89 4.53
CA VAL A 13 -9.60 -30.50 3.34
C VAL A 13 -10.21 -29.27 2.68
N VAL A 14 -11.53 -29.25 2.49
CA VAL A 14 -12.23 -28.08 1.93
C VAL A 14 -12.06 -26.86 2.83
N GLY A 15 -12.19 -27.02 4.16
CA GLY A 15 -12.01 -25.94 5.12
C GLY A 15 -10.60 -25.34 5.10
N VAL A 16 -9.56 -26.18 5.04
CA VAL A 16 -8.17 -25.73 4.93
C VAL A 16 -7.95 -24.98 3.62
N LEU A 17 -8.40 -25.53 2.48
CA LEU A 17 -8.26 -24.88 1.18
C LEU A 17 -8.98 -23.52 1.14
N ALA A 18 -10.21 -23.46 1.65
CA ALA A 18 -10.97 -22.22 1.74
C ALA A 18 -10.32 -21.21 2.69
N GLY A 19 -9.81 -21.66 3.84
CA GLY A 19 -9.10 -20.82 4.80
C GLY A 19 -7.81 -20.24 4.22
N THR A 20 -6.99 -21.08 3.56
CA THR A 20 -5.79 -20.67 2.83
C THR A 20 -6.14 -19.65 1.76
N ALA A 21 -7.15 -19.92 0.91
CA ALA A 21 -7.58 -18.99 -0.12
C ALA A 21 -8.05 -17.66 0.47
N SER A 22 -8.79 -17.68 1.59
CA SER A 22 -9.28 -16.48 2.27
C SER A 22 -8.15 -15.64 2.85
N VAL A 23 -7.16 -16.28 3.49
CA VAL A 23 -5.97 -15.60 4.02
C VAL A 23 -5.17 -14.96 2.89
N LEU A 24 -4.91 -15.70 1.82
CA LEU A 24 -4.19 -15.18 0.66
C LEU A 24 -4.98 -14.04 0.00
N TYR A 25 -6.28 -14.20 -0.17
CA TYR A 25 -7.14 -13.14 -0.71
C TYR A 25 -7.07 -11.89 0.15
N PHE A 26 -7.21 -12.00 1.48
CA PHE A 26 -7.13 -10.87 2.40
C PHE A 26 -5.78 -10.15 2.34
N VAL A 27 -4.68 -10.90 2.28
CA VAL A 27 -3.32 -10.35 2.28
C VAL A 27 -2.97 -9.69 0.95
N TYR A 28 -3.45 -10.24 -0.18
CA TYR A 28 -3.02 -9.83 -1.52
C TYR A 28 -4.06 -9.02 -2.31
N THR A 29 -5.31 -8.92 -1.83
CA THR A 29 -6.31 -8.13 -2.53
C THR A 29 -6.28 -6.66 -2.10
N ASP A 30 -6.45 -5.76 -3.06
CA ASP A 30 -6.57 -4.32 -2.82
C ASP A 30 -8.02 -3.87 -2.61
N GLY A 31 -8.98 -4.81 -2.57
CA GLY A 31 -10.41 -4.51 -2.44
C GLY A 31 -10.85 -3.83 -1.15
N VAL A 32 -9.97 -3.73 -0.14
CA VAL A 32 -10.23 -2.98 1.09
C VAL A 32 -9.10 -1.99 1.32
N SER A 33 -9.44 -0.70 1.49
CA SER A 33 -8.51 0.41 1.71
C SER A 33 -7.84 0.40 3.10
N LEU A 34 -7.39 -0.77 3.55
CA LEU A 34 -6.57 -0.95 4.76
C LEU A 34 -5.12 -0.60 4.45
N SER A 35 -4.45 0.01 5.42
CA SER A 35 -3.01 0.18 5.43
C SER A 35 -2.29 -1.18 5.37
N PRO A 36 -1.09 -1.22 4.75
CA PRO A 36 -0.27 -2.42 4.74
C PRO A 36 0.06 -2.95 6.14
N VAL A 37 0.28 -2.04 7.12
CA VAL A 37 0.53 -2.43 8.52
C VAL A 37 -0.65 -3.18 9.10
N THR A 38 -1.86 -2.63 8.97
CA THR A 38 -3.06 -3.25 9.51
C THR A 38 -3.29 -4.62 8.89
N ARG A 39 -3.17 -4.75 7.55
CA ARG A 39 -3.31 -6.05 6.86
C ARG A 39 -2.35 -7.09 7.44
N SER A 40 -1.08 -6.73 7.60
CA SER A 40 -0.07 -7.63 8.15
C SER A 40 -0.27 -7.96 9.63
N LEU A 41 -0.61 -6.99 10.46
CA LEU A 41 -0.87 -7.23 11.89
C LEU A 41 -2.10 -8.12 12.09
N VAL A 42 -3.17 -7.90 11.34
CA VAL A 42 -4.35 -8.78 11.36
C VAL A 42 -3.97 -10.20 10.94
N GLY A 43 -3.20 -10.35 9.86
CA GLY A 43 -2.69 -11.65 9.43
C GLY A 43 -1.84 -12.35 10.50
N LEU A 44 -0.97 -11.61 11.21
CA LEU A 44 -0.16 -12.12 12.31
C LEU A 44 -1.02 -12.50 13.53
N PHE A 45 -2.02 -11.70 13.89
CA PHE A 45 -2.94 -12.02 14.98
C PHE A 45 -3.79 -13.24 14.68
N VAL A 46 -4.24 -13.41 13.44
CA VAL A 46 -4.91 -14.63 12.98
C VAL A 46 -3.97 -15.83 13.09
N ALA A 47 -2.72 -15.70 12.64
CA ALA A 47 -1.73 -16.77 12.76
C ALA A 47 -1.52 -17.19 14.23
N VAL A 48 -1.27 -16.22 15.12
CA VAL A 48 -1.09 -16.48 16.55
C VAL A 48 -2.34 -17.10 17.17
N GLY A 49 -3.53 -16.64 16.81
CA GLY A 49 -4.80 -17.19 17.29
C GLY A 49 -5.00 -18.65 16.86
N LEU A 50 -4.70 -18.98 15.61
CA LEU A 50 -4.76 -20.34 15.09
C LEU A 50 -3.72 -21.26 15.76
N ALA A 51 -2.48 -20.78 15.93
CA ALA A 51 -1.45 -21.51 16.66
C ALA A 51 -1.87 -21.76 18.12
N ALA A 52 -2.40 -20.75 18.81
CA ALA A 52 -2.88 -20.88 20.18
C ALA A 52 -4.04 -21.87 20.28
N ALA A 53 -5.00 -21.83 19.35
CA ALA A 53 -6.10 -22.78 19.28
C ALA A 53 -5.62 -24.23 19.10
N SER A 54 -4.54 -24.43 18.34
CA SER A 54 -3.97 -25.77 18.15
C SER A 54 -3.42 -26.39 19.45
N LEU A 55 -3.05 -25.57 20.45
CA LEU A 55 -2.54 -26.04 21.75
C LEU A 55 -3.61 -26.64 22.66
N VAL A 56 -4.88 -26.37 22.39
CA VAL A 56 -6.03 -26.85 23.19
C VAL A 56 -6.91 -27.82 22.40
N THR A 57 -6.44 -28.25 21.23
CA THR A 57 -7.17 -29.14 20.33
C THR A 57 -6.68 -30.57 20.52
N ASP A 58 -7.60 -31.47 20.87
CA ASP A 58 -7.27 -32.89 21.13
C ASP A 58 -7.25 -33.75 19.86
N ASP A 59 -7.92 -33.33 18.77
CA ASP A 59 -7.93 -34.05 17.50
C ASP A 59 -6.67 -33.72 16.69
N ALA A 60 -5.88 -34.75 16.36
CA ALA A 60 -4.66 -34.61 15.59
C ALA A 60 -4.88 -33.93 14.22
N TRP A 61 -6.02 -34.17 13.56
CA TRP A 61 -6.31 -33.57 12.25
C TRP A 61 -6.67 -32.09 12.34
N ASP A 62 -7.42 -31.71 13.37
CA ASP A 62 -7.75 -30.30 13.61
C ASP A 62 -6.49 -29.53 14.00
N THR A 63 -5.65 -30.12 14.84
CA THR A 63 -4.34 -29.56 15.22
C THR A 63 -3.45 -29.34 13.98
N VAL A 64 -3.33 -30.34 13.10
CA VAL A 64 -2.56 -30.20 11.84
C VAL A 64 -3.14 -29.09 10.96
N SER A 65 -4.46 -29.02 10.82
CA SER A 65 -5.15 -28.01 10.01
C SER A 65 -4.90 -26.59 10.53
N LEU A 66 -5.00 -26.40 11.85
CA LEU A 66 -4.73 -25.12 12.50
C LEU A 66 -3.27 -24.68 12.36
N TYR A 67 -2.31 -25.62 12.47
CA TYR A 67 -0.90 -25.31 12.21
C TYR A 67 -0.64 -24.91 10.76
N LEU A 68 -1.24 -25.61 9.80
CA LEU A 68 -1.12 -25.27 8.38
C LEU A 68 -1.66 -23.86 8.10
N LEU A 69 -2.87 -23.56 8.57
CA LEU A 69 -3.48 -22.24 8.39
C LEU A 69 -2.69 -21.14 9.11
N SER A 70 -2.21 -21.40 10.33
CA SER A 70 -1.32 -20.48 11.05
C SER A 70 -0.05 -20.19 10.26
N GLY A 71 0.60 -21.24 9.72
CA GLY A 71 1.80 -21.10 8.93
C GLY A 71 1.58 -20.28 7.66
N VAL A 72 0.47 -20.53 6.94
CA VAL A 72 0.08 -19.75 5.76
C VAL A 72 -0.18 -18.29 6.10
N ALA A 73 -0.95 -18.01 7.17
CA ALA A 73 -1.25 -16.64 7.60
C ALA A 73 0.01 -15.88 8.01
N PHE A 74 0.88 -16.52 8.78
CA PHE A 74 2.15 -15.97 9.19
C PHE A 74 3.06 -15.68 7.98
N LEU A 75 3.21 -16.65 7.09
CA LEU A 75 4.04 -16.52 5.89
C LEU A 75 3.52 -15.43 4.96
N GLY A 76 2.21 -15.41 4.69
CA GLY A 76 1.57 -14.39 3.87
C GLY A 76 1.75 -13.00 4.44
N ALA A 77 1.45 -12.81 5.73
CA ALA A 77 1.63 -11.52 6.40
C ALA A 77 3.10 -11.05 6.39
N SER A 78 4.05 -11.98 6.60
CA SER A 78 5.49 -11.70 6.57
C SER A 78 5.97 -11.31 5.17
N ILE A 79 5.58 -12.07 4.14
CA ILE A 79 5.91 -11.76 2.74
C ILE A 79 5.35 -10.38 2.38
N HIS A 80 4.10 -10.09 2.76
CA HIS A 80 3.48 -8.79 2.52
C HIS A 80 4.28 -7.65 3.15
N LEU A 81 4.67 -7.76 4.44
CA LEU A 81 5.51 -6.75 5.09
C LEU A 81 6.82 -6.52 4.34
N LEU A 82 7.52 -7.59 3.98
CA LEU A 82 8.81 -7.50 3.29
C LEU A 82 8.68 -6.83 1.92
N GLN A 83 7.62 -7.17 1.18
CA GLN A 83 7.34 -6.59 -0.14
C GLN A 83 6.93 -5.12 -0.05
N THR A 84 6.09 -4.75 0.93
CA THR A 84 5.60 -3.38 1.09
C THR A 84 6.70 -2.44 1.55
N TYR A 85 7.49 -2.82 2.57
CA TYR A 85 8.51 -1.95 3.14
C TYR A 85 9.84 -1.95 2.41
N ARG A 86 9.97 -2.77 1.34
CA ARG A 86 11.20 -2.98 0.57
C ARG A 86 12.41 -3.13 1.51
N VAL A 87 12.21 -3.91 2.56
CA VAL A 87 13.26 -4.20 3.53
C VAL A 87 14.39 -4.82 2.73
N ASP A 88 15.58 -4.23 2.79
CA ASP A 88 16.73 -4.72 2.07
C ASP A 88 17.05 -6.17 2.46
N GLY A 89 17.92 -6.84 1.69
CA GLY A 89 18.25 -8.25 1.93
C GLY A 89 18.74 -8.50 3.36
N VAL A 90 19.38 -7.50 3.99
CA VAL A 90 19.86 -7.55 5.37
C VAL A 90 18.70 -7.50 6.36
N GLY A 91 17.77 -6.56 6.24
CA GLY A 91 16.62 -6.50 7.16
C GLY A 91 15.68 -7.70 7.01
N THR A 92 15.54 -8.23 5.80
CA THR A 92 14.81 -9.50 5.57
C THR A 92 15.46 -10.65 6.34
N LEU A 93 16.80 -10.77 6.27
CA LEU A 93 17.56 -11.78 6.99
C LEU A 93 17.42 -11.61 8.50
N VAL A 94 17.47 -10.38 9.03
CA VAL A 94 17.27 -10.11 10.47
C VAL A 94 15.87 -10.53 10.94
N VAL A 95 14.82 -10.21 10.17
CA VAL A 95 13.45 -10.62 10.50
C VAL A 95 13.32 -12.14 10.49
N LEU A 96 13.78 -12.82 9.43
CA LEU A 96 13.74 -14.28 9.35
C LEU A 96 14.54 -14.94 10.48
N LEU A 97 15.68 -14.37 10.86
CA LEU A 97 16.53 -14.89 11.92
C LEU A 97 15.89 -14.68 13.30
N ALA A 98 15.25 -13.54 13.55
CA ALA A 98 14.46 -13.29 14.76
C ALA A 98 13.29 -14.28 14.87
N LEU A 99 12.56 -14.51 13.78
CA LEU A 99 11.47 -15.48 13.71
C LEU A 99 11.97 -16.91 13.95
N THR A 100 13.15 -17.25 13.42
CA THR A 100 13.81 -18.55 13.65
C THR A 100 14.22 -18.72 15.10
N VAL A 101 14.77 -17.67 15.74
CA VAL A 101 15.12 -17.69 17.16
C VAL A 101 13.88 -17.87 18.04
N VAL A 102 12.77 -17.21 17.71
CA VAL A 102 11.49 -17.41 18.41
C VAL A 102 10.99 -18.84 18.22
N ALA A 103 10.97 -19.36 16.98
CA ALA A 103 10.54 -20.73 16.69
C ALA A 103 11.41 -21.78 17.41
N LEU A 104 12.73 -21.59 17.41
CA LEU A 104 13.68 -22.45 18.13
C LEU A 104 13.53 -22.33 19.64
N GLY A 105 13.28 -21.13 20.16
CA GLY A 105 13.00 -20.89 21.57
C GLY A 105 11.74 -21.62 22.03
N VAL A 106 10.66 -21.50 21.26
CA VAL A 106 9.40 -22.21 21.48
C VAL A 106 9.61 -23.74 21.37
N SER A 107 10.31 -24.21 20.34
CA SER A 107 10.61 -25.64 20.15
C SER A 107 11.45 -26.23 21.29
N ARG A 108 12.52 -25.55 21.71
CA ARG A 108 13.39 -26.02 22.81
C ARG A 108 12.67 -26.02 24.15
N ASN A 109 11.80 -25.05 24.38
CA ASN A 109 11.07 -24.92 25.63
C ASN A 109 9.73 -25.66 25.60
N TRP A 110 9.35 -26.32 24.51
CA TRP A 110 8.05 -26.98 24.35
C TRP A 110 7.76 -28.01 25.44
N GLY A 111 8.78 -28.74 25.91
CA GLY A 111 8.66 -29.71 27.01
C GLY A 111 8.69 -29.10 28.42
N ARG A 112 8.98 -27.80 28.55
CA ARG A 112 9.08 -27.05 29.82
C ARG A 112 8.01 -25.99 29.98
N LEU A 113 7.38 -25.58 28.88
CA LEU A 113 6.18 -24.76 28.88
C LEU A 113 5.06 -25.62 29.44
N THR A 114 4.62 -25.32 30.65
CA THR A 114 3.37 -25.85 31.17
C THR A 114 2.30 -25.57 30.12
N ALA A 115 1.55 -26.60 29.74
CA ALA A 115 0.47 -26.47 28.78
C ALA A 115 -0.42 -25.30 29.25
N PRO A 116 -0.59 -24.24 28.44
CA PRO A 116 -1.37 -23.10 28.85
C PRO A 116 -2.79 -23.57 29.16
N SER A 117 -3.38 -23.05 30.24
CA SER A 117 -4.76 -23.40 30.57
C SER A 117 -5.68 -23.02 29.40
N THR A 118 -6.75 -23.78 29.17
CA THR A 118 -7.74 -23.47 28.13
C THR A 118 -8.29 -22.04 28.29
N GLY A 119 -8.37 -21.54 29.53
CA GLY A 119 -8.71 -20.15 29.83
C GLY A 119 -7.71 -19.15 29.25
N ALA A 120 -6.40 -19.38 29.46
CA ALA A 120 -5.35 -18.51 28.92
C ALA A 120 -5.38 -18.45 27.38
N VAL A 121 -5.60 -19.60 26.72
CA VAL A 121 -5.71 -19.66 25.26
C VAL A 121 -6.94 -18.90 24.75
N ARG A 122 -8.10 -19.07 25.39
CA ARG A 122 -9.32 -18.32 25.04
C ARG A 122 -9.11 -16.81 25.19
N VAL A 123 -8.46 -16.38 26.26
CA VAL A 123 -8.12 -14.97 26.47
C VAL A 123 -7.19 -14.47 25.37
N ALA A 124 -6.13 -15.22 25.03
CA ALA A 124 -5.20 -14.83 23.97
C ALA A 124 -5.89 -14.68 22.60
N VAL A 125 -6.75 -15.64 22.23
CA VAL A 125 -7.55 -15.57 20.99
C VAL A 125 -8.50 -14.38 21.02
N ALA A 126 -9.21 -14.17 22.13
CA ALA A 126 -10.12 -13.04 22.28
C ALA A 126 -9.38 -11.69 22.15
N VAL A 127 -8.22 -11.55 22.79
CA VAL A 127 -7.35 -10.37 22.67
C VAL A 127 -6.91 -10.17 21.22
N ALA A 128 -6.48 -11.23 20.52
CA ALA A 128 -6.06 -11.15 19.12
C ALA A 128 -7.20 -10.67 18.20
N VAL A 129 -8.43 -11.16 18.42
CA VAL A 129 -9.63 -10.73 17.68
C VAL A 129 -9.95 -9.27 17.98
N VAL A 130 -9.98 -8.87 19.25
CA VAL A 130 -10.28 -7.48 19.65
C VAL A 130 -9.25 -6.51 19.07
N LEU A 131 -7.96 -6.83 19.15
CA LEU A 131 -6.90 -6.00 18.56
C LEU A 131 -7.02 -5.91 17.04
N SER A 132 -7.35 -7.00 16.36
CA SER A 132 -7.58 -7.00 14.91
C SER A 132 -8.73 -6.08 14.52
N LEU A 133 -9.86 -6.19 15.21
CA LEU A 133 -11.04 -5.34 14.97
C LEU A 133 -10.76 -3.88 15.29
N ALA A 134 -10.04 -3.60 16.37
CA ALA A 134 -9.64 -2.25 16.74
C ALA A 134 -8.73 -1.62 15.68
N LEU A 135 -7.71 -2.35 15.19
CA LEU A 135 -6.84 -1.87 14.13
C LEU A 135 -7.61 -1.57 12.84
N VAL A 136 -8.47 -2.49 12.40
CA VAL A 136 -9.32 -2.31 11.22
C VAL A 136 -10.23 -1.09 11.41
N GLY A 137 -10.85 -0.96 12.58
CA GLY A 137 -11.73 0.17 12.90
C GLY A 137 -11.01 1.52 12.86
N VAL A 138 -9.81 1.61 13.45
CA VAL A 138 -8.98 2.82 13.41
C VAL A 138 -8.55 3.14 11.98
N ASP A 139 -8.16 2.13 11.22
CA ASP A 139 -7.65 2.30 9.87
C ASP A 139 -8.72 2.77 8.88
N LEU A 140 -9.91 2.16 8.94
CA LEU A 140 -11.07 2.58 8.15
C LEU A 140 -11.64 3.91 8.63
N GLY A 141 -11.66 4.15 9.94
CA GLY A 141 -12.22 5.37 10.53
C GLY A 141 -11.39 6.63 10.27
N THR A 142 -10.11 6.50 9.96
CA THR A 142 -9.22 7.64 9.68
C THR A 142 -9.19 8.07 8.21
N GLY A 143 -9.75 7.27 7.29
CA GLY A 143 -9.80 7.59 5.87
C GLY A 143 -8.49 7.38 5.12
N GLY A 144 -8.49 7.65 3.81
CA GLY A 144 -7.32 7.50 2.93
C GLY A 144 -6.34 8.66 2.99
N VAL A 145 -5.21 8.53 2.29
CA VAL A 145 -4.27 9.63 2.07
C VAL A 145 -4.97 10.70 1.22
N THR A 146 -5.03 11.92 1.73
CA THR A 146 -5.56 13.08 0.99
C THR A 146 -4.42 13.78 0.25
N HIS A 147 -4.73 14.44 -0.87
CA HIS A 147 -3.74 15.20 -1.63
C HIS A 147 -4.21 16.63 -1.90
N SER A 148 -3.26 17.54 -2.05
CA SER A 148 -3.49 18.90 -2.52
C SER A 148 -2.35 19.33 -3.43
N ILE A 149 -2.68 19.97 -4.55
CA ILE A 149 -1.68 20.54 -5.45
C ILE A 149 -1.62 22.07 -5.24
N GLU A 150 -0.40 22.58 -5.11
CA GLU A 150 -0.11 24.00 -5.03
C GLU A 150 0.74 24.36 -6.25
N LEU A 151 0.15 25.11 -7.17
CA LEU A 151 0.78 25.50 -8.43
C LEU A 151 1.50 26.83 -8.28
N THR A 152 2.63 26.98 -8.98
CA THR A 152 3.36 28.25 -9.06
C THR A 152 2.64 29.17 -10.04
N ASP A 153 2.33 30.42 -9.68
CA ASP A 153 1.59 31.33 -10.57
C ASP A 153 2.21 31.49 -11.97
N ARG A 154 3.55 31.52 -12.04
CA ARG A 154 4.30 31.74 -13.27
C ARG A 154 5.56 30.91 -13.30
N VAL A 155 5.91 30.44 -14.49
CA VAL A 155 7.20 29.83 -14.74
C VAL A 155 7.85 30.44 -15.97
N THR A 156 9.09 30.90 -15.81
CA THR A 156 9.89 31.41 -16.91
C THR A 156 10.83 30.32 -17.36
N VAL A 157 10.71 29.96 -18.64
CA VAL A 157 11.64 29.05 -19.30
C VAL A 157 12.65 29.92 -20.00
N SER A 158 13.91 29.77 -19.64
CA SER A 158 15.02 30.50 -20.25
C SER A 158 15.61 29.65 -21.37
N ASP A 159 16.08 30.29 -22.44
CA ASP A 159 16.75 29.60 -23.55
C ASP A 159 17.85 28.65 -23.06
N GLY A 160 17.68 27.34 -23.32
CA GLY A 160 18.52 26.28 -22.77
C GLY A 160 18.01 24.87 -23.07
N TYR A 161 18.84 23.86 -22.79
CA TYR A 161 18.49 22.45 -23.01
C TYR A 161 17.59 21.84 -21.93
N ASP A 162 17.33 22.58 -20.84
CA ASP A 162 16.50 22.08 -19.75
C ASP A 162 15.03 22.20 -20.12
N ARG A 163 14.43 21.06 -20.46
CA ARG A 163 13.03 20.96 -20.85
C ARG A 163 12.12 20.69 -19.66
N GLU A 164 12.70 20.43 -18.49
CA GLU A 164 11.94 20.12 -17.29
C GLU A 164 11.57 21.40 -16.56
N VAL A 165 10.27 21.57 -16.33
CA VAL A 165 9.72 22.78 -15.75
C VAL A 165 8.92 22.42 -14.51
N ARG A 166 9.26 23.06 -13.39
CA ARG A 166 8.54 22.87 -12.13
C ARG A 166 7.27 23.70 -12.12
N LEU A 167 6.13 23.01 -12.16
CA LEU A 167 4.79 23.61 -12.16
C LEU A 167 4.29 23.93 -10.75
N GLY A 168 4.81 23.26 -9.73
CA GLY A 168 4.39 23.45 -8.35
C GLY A 168 4.83 22.31 -7.45
N THR A 169 4.02 22.05 -6.41
CA THR A 169 4.20 20.95 -5.47
C THR A 169 2.89 20.23 -5.18
N VAL A 170 2.95 18.92 -5.01
CA VAL A 170 1.83 18.10 -4.54
C VAL A 170 2.13 17.64 -3.12
N THR A 171 1.24 17.95 -2.19
CA THR A 171 1.33 17.50 -0.80
C THR A 171 0.36 16.36 -0.56
N TYR A 172 0.87 15.24 -0.08
CA TYR A 172 0.11 14.09 0.39
C TYR A 172 0.08 14.08 1.90
N ARG A 173 -1.10 13.90 2.49
CA ARG A 173 -1.30 13.89 3.94
C ARG A 173 -2.00 12.61 4.37
N ASN A 174 -1.41 11.93 5.35
CA ASN A 174 -1.98 10.73 5.94
C ASN A 174 -2.60 11.06 7.32
N PRO A 175 -3.93 11.13 7.42
CA PRO A 175 -4.61 11.36 8.70
C PRO A 175 -4.54 10.16 9.65
N SER A 176 -4.19 8.97 9.15
CA SER A 176 -4.13 7.73 9.93
C SER A 176 -2.86 7.66 10.79
N PRO A 177 -2.89 7.07 12.00
CA PRO A 177 -1.69 6.86 12.80
C PRO A 177 -0.74 5.80 12.21
N VAL A 178 -1.19 5.03 11.21
CA VAL A 178 -0.39 4.00 10.54
C VAL A 178 0.01 4.44 9.13
N PRO A 179 1.19 4.05 8.63
CA PRO A 179 1.61 4.35 7.26
C PRO A 179 0.63 3.82 6.21
N LYS A 180 0.29 4.64 5.21
CA LYS A 180 -0.62 4.26 4.12
C LYS A 180 0.03 4.45 2.75
N GLU A 181 -0.37 3.60 1.80
CA GLU A 181 -0.08 3.84 0.39
C GLU A 181 -0.94 5.01 -0.10
N GLY A 182 -0.31 5.93 -0.84
CA GLY A 182 -1.03 7.04 -1.45
C GLY A 182 -1.78 6.60 -2.70
N GLU A 183 -3.05 6.96 -2.83
CA GLU A 183 -3.69 6.98 -4.14
C GLU A 183 -3.21 8.22 -4.88
N TYR A 184 -2.22 8.03 -5.74
CA TYR A 184 -1.62 9.14 -6.48
C TYR A 184 -2.50 9.49 -7.68
N PRO A 185 -3.14 10.68 -7.71
CA PRO A 185 -3.82 11.17 -8.90
C PRO A 185 -2.82 11.33 -10.04
N ARG A 186 -3.27 11.11 -11.27
CA ARG A 186 -2.46 11.39 -12.46
C ARG A 186 -2.76 12.81 -12.90
N TYR A 187 -1.77 13.68 -12.86
CA TYR A 187 -1.90 15.02 -13.38
C TYR A 187 -1.40 15.07 -14.83
N GLU A 188 -2.10 15.84 -15.65
CA GLU A 188 -1.69 16.18 -17.00
C GLU A 188 -1.56 17.69 -17.10
N ALA A 189 -0.67 18.13 -17.98
CA ALA A 189 -0.48 19.51 -18.32
C ALA A 189 -0.76 19.69 -19.80
N CYS A 190 -1.31 20.83 -20.19
CA CYS A 190 -1.37 21.20 -21.58
C CYS A 190 -0.98 22.65 -21.81
N LEU A 191 -0.33 22.88 -22.95
CA LEU A 191 0.09 24.19 -23.39
C LEU A 191 -0.98 24.81 -24.28
N VAL A 192 -1.42 26.01 -23.92
CA VAL A 192 -2.41 26.79 -24.66
C VAL A 192 -1.96 28.25 -24.80
N GLY A 193 -2.44 28.95 -25.82
CA GLY A 193 -2.05 30.35 -26.07
C GLY A 193 -0.61 30.50 -26.59
N VAL A 194 -0.05 29.46 -27.20
CA VAL A 194 1.27 29.46 -27.85
C VAL A 194 1.18 28.98 -29.29
N SER A 195 2.05 29.51 -30.15
CA SER A 195 2.18 29.04 -31.54
C SER A 195 2.91 27.71 -31.57
N LEU A 196 2.16 26.62 -31.69
CA LEU A 196 2.70 25.26 -31.82
C LEU A 196 2.72 24.82 -33.30
N PRO A 197 3.67 23.96 -33.71
CA PRO A 197 3.63 23.32 -35.02
C PRO A 197 2.32 22.57 -35.29
N ASP A 198 1.89 22.49 -36.56
CA ASP A 198 0.62 21.87 -36.98
C ASP A 198 0.38 20.46 -36.45
N ARG A 199 1.45 19.69 -36.21
CA ARG A 199 1.37 18.33 -35.65
C ARG A 199 0.71 18.27 -34.26
N TYR A 200 0.67 19.38 -33.54
CA TYR A 200 0.04 19.51 -32.24
C TYR A 200 -1.41 20.03 -32.35
N GLN A 201 -1.91 20.37 -33.54
CA GLN A 201 -3.26 20.92 -33.73
C GLN A 201 -3.59 22.09 -32.77
N GLY A 202 -2.58 22.91 -32.45
CA GLY A 202 -2.70 24.02 -31.51
C GLY A 202 -2.66 23.65 -30.01
N ARG A 203 -2.47 22.38 -29.64
CA ARG A 203 -2.36 21.92 -28.24
C ARG A 203 -1.28 20.85 -28.06
N ALA A 204 -0.40 21.05 -27.10
CA ALA A 204 0.55 20.03 -26.69
C ALA A 204 0.20 19.54 -25.28
N GLU A 205 -0.31 18.31 -25.19
CA GLU A 205 -0.52 17.61 -23.93
C GLU A 205 0.79 16.95 -23.48
N THR A 206 1.16 17.17 -22.23
CA THR A 206 2.35 16.63 -21.62
C THR A 206 1.99 16.01 -20.27
N GLY A 207 2.58 14.87 -19.95
CA GLY A 207 2.41 14.29 -18.62
C GLY A 207 3.02 15.21 -17.56
N VAL A 208 2.37 15.34 -16.41
CA VAL A 208 3.01 15.90 -15.22
C VAL A 208 3.66 14.75 -14.47
N SER A 209 4.98 14.80 -14.41
CA SER A 209 5.76 13.92 -13.55
C SER A 209 5.71 14.49 -12.14
N VAL A 210 5.35 13.64 -11.18
CA VAL A 210 5.58 13.92 -9.77
C VAL A 210 6.58 12.87 -9.32
N ASP A 211 7.67 13.29 -8.67
CA ASP A 211 8.78 12.40 -8.32
C ASP A 211 8.38 11.40 -7.22
N PHE A 212 7.72 10.32 -7.63
CA PHE A 212 7.21 9.26 -6.76
C PHE A 212 8.19 8.10 -6.58
N HIS A 213 9.30 8.07 -7.31
CA HIS A 213 10.16 6.88 -7.36
C HIS A 213 10.67 6.47 -5.97
N SER A 214 10.63 7.38 -5.00
CA SER A 214 11.08 7.21 -3.62
C SER A 214 9.98 7.10 -2.55
N HIS A 215 8.69 7.41 -2.84
CA HIS A 215 7.69 7.63 -1.79
C HIS A 215 6.33 6.94 -2.03
N ARG A 216 6.30 5.60 -2.03
CA ARG A 216 5.05 4.80 -2.11
C ARG A 216 4.21 4.82 -0.82
N LEU A 217 4.82 5.17 0.31
CA LEU A 217 4.18 5.19 1.63
C LEU A 217 4.26 6.59 2.24
N VAL A 218 3.15 7.06 2.79
CA VAL A 218 3.10 8.26 3.62
C VAL A 218 3.04 7.82 5.07
N SER A 219 3.97 8.31 5.91
CA SER A 219 4.05 7.97 7.33
C SER A 219 2.75 8.29 8.07
N GLY A 220 2.48 7.58 9.16
CA GLY A 220 1.28 7.82 9.98
C GLY A 220 1.27 9.22 10.58
N GLY A 221 0.16 9.94 10.44
CA GLY A 221 -0.01 11.34 10.87
C GLY A 221 0.86 12.34 10.08
N GLY A 222 1.60 11.86 9.08
CA GLY A 222 2.61 12.63 8.37
C GLY A 222 2.11 13.23 7.07
N SER A 223 3.01 13.96 6.42
CA SER A 223 2.83 14.46 5.07
C SER A 223 4.13 14.35 4.27
N VAL A 224 4.00 14.18 2.97
CA VAL A 224 5.11 14.26 2.02
C VAL A 224 4.77 15.25 0.93
N THR A 225 5.69 16.15 0.62
CA THR A 225 5.55 17.15 -0.44
C THR A 225 6.52 16.83 -1.55
N LEU A 226 6.00 16.69 -2.76
CA LEU A 226 6.75 16.29 -3.95
C LEU A 226 6.65 17.38 -5.01
N ASN A 227 7.69 17.51 -5.83
CA ASN A 227 7.68 18.46 -6.94
C ASN A 227 6.77 17.94 -8.07
N ALA A 228 5.94 18.82 -8.61
CA ALA A 228 5.23 18.58 -9.86
C ALA A 228 6.03 19.22 -11.00
N THR A 229 6.55 18.40 -11.91
CA THR A 229 7.32 18.84 -13.07
C THR A 229 6.66 18.37 -14.37
N THR A 230 6.88 19.08 -15.46
CA THR A 230 6.48 18.64 -16.80
C THR A 230 7.59 18.88 -17.79
N TYR A 231 7.56 18.17 -18.90
CA TYR A 231 8.50 18.37 -20.01
C TYR A 231 7.83 19.19 -21.10
N LEU A 232 8.40 20.35 -21.41
CA LEU A 232 7.91 21.16 -22.52
C LEU A 232 8.40 20.63 -23.87
N PRO A 233 7.60 20.80 -24.95
CA PRO A 233 8.05 20.57 -26.31
C PRO A 233 9.32 21.38 -26.61
N ARG A 234 10.24 20.79 -27.37
CA ARG A 234 11.54 21.41 -27.69
C ARG A 234 11.37 22.77 -28.39
N GLU A 235 10.33 22.90 -29.20
CA GLU A 235 10.02 24.13 -29.93
C GLU A 235 9.66 25.29 -28.99
N VAL A 236 9.11 24.98 -27.81
CA VAL A 236 8.71 25.95 -26.79
C VAL A 236 9.86 26.23 -25.83
N ALA A 237 10.66 25.21 -25.51
CA ALA A 237 11.79 25.33 -24.58
C ALA A 237 12.97 26.17 -25.11
N ASN A 238 13.10 26.30 -26.44
CA ASN A 238 14.17 27.08 -27.08
C ASN A 238 13.88 28.60 -27.14
N THR A 239 12.86 29.10 -26.45
CA THR A 239 12.51 30.52 -26.47
C THR A 239 12.22 31.00 -25.07
N THR A 240 12.85 32.09 -24.66
CA THR A 240 12.59 32.69 -23.34
C THR A 240 11.13 33.14 -23.25
N THR A 241 10.31 32.37 -22.54
CA THR A 241 8.86 32.57 -22.45
C THR A 241 8.40 32.37 -21.01
N THR A 242 7.58 33.29 -20.52
CA THR A 242 6.92 33.15 -19.22
C THR A 242 5.52 32.59 -19.44
N PHE A 243 5.24 31.46 -18.80
CA PHE A 243 3.94 30.81 -18.78
C PHE A 243 3.22 31.17 -17.49
N THR A 244 1.91 31.41 -17.59
CA THR A 244 1.03 31.38 -16.41
C THR A 244 0.66 29.92 -16.15
N VAL A 245 0.74 29.44 -14.91
CA VAL A 245 0.30 28.08 -14.56
C VAL A 245 -1.03 28.16 -13.84
N VAL A 246 -2.01 27.38 -14.29
CA VAL A 246 -3.36 27.40 -13.72
C VAL A 246 -3.90 25.99 -13.55
N GLY A 247 -4.61 25.76 -12.44
CA GLY A 247 -5.39 24.54 -12.22
C GLY A 247 -6.71 24.63 -12.98
N THR A 248 -7.07 23.57 -13.70
CA THR A 248 -8.28 23.49 -14.53
C THR A 248 -8.91 22.10 -14.42
N ASP A 249 -10.16 21.94 -14.83
CA ASP A 249 -10.83 20.63 -14.86
C ASP A 249 -10.45 19.80 -16.09
N ALA A 250 -10.05 20.47 -17.19
CA ALA A 250 -9.64 19.85 -18.44
C ALA A 250 -8.77 20.83 -19.25
N CYS A 251 -8.10 20.32 -20.28
CA CYS A 251 -7.30 21.16 -21.17
C CYS A 251 -8.17 22.23 -21.89
N PRO A 252 -7.92 23.54 -21.69
CA PRO A 252 -8.70 24.59 -22.33
C PRO A 252 -8.52 24.59 -23.85
N ASP A 253 -9.51 25.14 -24.56
CA ASP A 253 -9.43 25.23 -26.02
C ASP A 253 -8.48 26.33 -26.51
N SER A 254 -8.36 27.41 -25.75
CA SER A 254 -7.52 28.57 -26.05
C SER A 254 -7.21 29.37 -24.79
N ALA A 255 -6.19 30.23 -24.86
CA ALA A 255 -5.87 31.20 -23.82
C ALA A 255 -5.30 32.48 -24.46
N ALA A 256 -5.56 33.63 -23.83
CA ALA A 256 -5.08 34.93 -24.31
C ALA A 256 -3.56 35.11 -24.13
N THR A 257 -2.98 34.39 -23.19
CA THR A 257 -1.55 34.42 -22.87
C THR A 257 -0.98 33.00 -22.84
N PRO A 258 0.33 32.81 -23.06
CA PRO A 258 0.98 31.51 -22.88
C PRO A 258 0.68 30.93 -21.50
N THR A 259 0.02 29.78 -21.48
CA THR A 259 -0.52 29.18 -20.25
C THR A 259 -0.25 27.68 -20.23
N VAL A 260 0.17 27.18 -19.07
CA VAL A 260 0.23 25.76 -18.73
C VAL A 260 -0.98 25.43 -17.87
N ALA A 261 -1.98 24.78 -18.45
CA ALA A 261 -3.16 24.32 -17.72
C ALA A 261 -2.87 22.93 -17.15
N VAL A 262 -3.03 22.78 -15.83
CA VAL A 262 -2.82 21.52 -15.10
C VAL A 262 -4.17 20.99 -14.66
N TYR A 263 -4.43 19.70 -14.90
CA TYR A 263 -5.69 19.05 -14.54
C TYR A 263 -5.47 17.61 -14.10
N GLU A 264 -6.38 17.11 -13.27
CA GLU A 264 -6.38 15.72 -12.84
C GLU A 264 -7.05 14.83 -13.90
N ARG A 265 -6.40 13.73 -14.27
CA ARG A 265 -6.96 12.73 -15.16
C ARG A 265 -7.50 11.54 -14.37
N PRO A 266 -8.77 11.13 -14.58
CA PRO A 266 -9.30 9.91 -13.98
C PRO A 266 -8.45 8.70 -14.35
N ARG A 267 -8.17 7.82 -13.39
CA ARG A 267 -7.56 6.52 -13.68
C ARG A 267 -8.56 5.71 -14.52
N ARG A 268 -8.19 5.40 -15.77
CA ARG A 268 -8.87 4.35 -16.53
C ARG A 268 -8.45 3.01 -15.93
N TYR A 269 -9.38 2.34 -15.25
CA TYR A 269 -9.21 0.97 -14.76
C TYR A 269 -9.40 -0.04 -15.90
#